data_AF-A0A1V0B3S6-F1
#
_entry.id   AF-A0A1V0B3S6-F1
#
_cell.length_a   1.000
_cell.length_b   1.000
_cell.length_c   1.000
_cell.angle_alpha   90.00
_cell.angle_beta   90.00
_cell.angle_gamma   90.00
#
_symmetry.space_group_name_H-M   'P 1'
#
loop_
_entity.id
_entity.type
_entity.pdbx_description
1 polymer ?
#
loop_
_entity_poly.entity_id
_entity_poly.type
_entity_poly.pdbx_seq_one_letter_code
_entity_poly.pdbx_strand_id
1 'polypeptide(L)'
;MTLLSILRVILFYLLAVVVASVLGTLVQTQFNLAALRLIGTDIPVGLWLSTTLADLRGFTPIFAMMVAVTLLLALPVAAGLGRIFKPWRGVLFFLAGAVGIKVAFDIADYLLPMPTFIAATRGLAGLLAMMVAVGIGSALFGRLTRPTNKRGLRVLG
;
A
#
# COMPACT_ATOMS: atom_id res chain seq x y z
N MET A 1 -15.51 22.37 -6.40
CA MET A 1 -15.70 20.91 -6.55
C MET A 1 -17.08 20.56 -6.02
N THR A 2 -17.85 19.71 -6.70
CA THR A 2 -19.15 19.28 -6.16
C THR A 2 -18.96 18.33 -4.97
N LEU A 3 -19.88 18.31 -4.01
CA LEU A 3 -19.85 17.41 -2.85
C LEU A 3 -19.65 15.93 -3.26
N LEU A 4 -20.34 15.52 -4.33
CA LEU A 4 -20.22 14.19 -4.94
C LEU A 4 -18.80 13.86 -5.42
N SER A 5 -18.06 14.85 -5.94
CA SER A 5 -16.68 14.66 -6.39
C SER A 5 -15.74 14.44 -5.22
N ILE A 6 -15.94 15.16 -4.11
CA ILE A 6 -15.15 15.02 -2.89
C ILE A 6 -15.38 13.63 -2.29
N LEU A 7 -16.63 13.22 -2.14
CA LEU A 7 -16.99 11.90 -1.61
C LEU A 7 -16.38 10.77 -2.44
N ARG A 8 -16.41 10.90 -3.77
CA ARG A 8 -15.79 9.92 -4.68
C ARG A 8 -14.29 9.79 -4.47
N VAL A 9 -13.57 10.91 -4.30
CA VAL A 9 -12.12 10.89 -4.05
C VAL A 9 -11.81 10.24 -2.69
N ILE A 10 -12.59 10.57 -1.66
CA ILE A 10 -12.45 9.95 -0.34
C ILE A 10 -12.67 8.44 -0.42
N LEU A 11 -13.72 7.98 -1.12
CA LEU A 11 -13.97 6.55 -1.32
C LEU A 11 -12.82 5.83 -2.03
N PHE A 12 -12.26 6.44 -3.09
CA PHE A 12 -11.11 5.86 -3.78
C PHE A 12 -9.86 5.82 -2.91
N TYR A 13 -9.66 6.84 -2.07
CA TYR A 13 -8.56 6.86 -1.10
C TYR A 13 -8.72 5.74 -0.07
N LEU A 14 -9.90 5.62 0.55
CA LEU A 14 -10.18 4.55 1.51
C LEU A 14 -10.01 3.17 0.88
N LEU A 15 -10.48 2.97 -0.34
CA LEU A 15 -10.29 1.72 -1.08
C LEU A 15 -8.80 1.42 -1.31
N ALA A 16 -8.00 2.41 -1.69
CA ALA A 16 -6.57 2.25 -1.86
C ALA A 16 -5.85 1.88 -0.55
N VAL A 17 -6.23 2.51 0.57
CA VAL A 17 -5.73 2.17 1.91
C VAL A 17 -6.08 0.73 2.26
N VAL A 18 -7.34 0.32 2.09
CA VAL A 18 -7.78 -1.06 2.39
C VAL A 18 -7.01 -2.07 1.56
N VAL A 19 -6.90 -1.86 0.24
CA VAL A 19 -6.17 -2.78 -0.65
C VAL A 19 -4.70 -2.88 -0.27
N ALA A 20 -4.02 -1.75 -0.06
CA ALA A 20 -2.62 -1.73 0.37
C ALA A 20 -2.42 -2.44 1.73
N SER A 21 -3.34 -2.22 2.67
CA SER A 21 -3.24 -2.75 4.03
C SER A 21 -3.46 -4.26 4.08
N VAL A 22 -4.43 -4.76 3.32
CA VAL A 22 -4.69 -6.20 3.18
C VAL A 22 -3.50 -6.87 2.51
N LEU A 23 -3.02 -6.34 1.39
CA LEU A 23 -1.87 -6.91 0.68
C LEU A 23 -0.61 -6.91 1.56
N GLY A 24 -0.32 -5.80 2.25
CA GLY A 24 0.84 -5.72 3.13
C GLY A 24 0.73 -6.67 4.33
N THR A 25 -0.46 -6.83 4.91
CA THR A 25 -0.68 -7.81 5.98
C THR A 25 -0.41 -9.22 5.48
N LEU A 26 -0.97 -9.60 4.32
CA LEU A 26 -0.75 -10.92 3.74
C LEU A 26 0.74 -11.19 3.50
N VAL A 27 1.45 -10.24 2.88
CA VAL A 27 2.90 -10.33 2.65
C VAL A 27 3.62 -10.55 3.97
N GLN A 28 3.36 -9.70 4.97
CA GLN A 28 4.00 -9.80 6.27
C GLN A 28 3.77 -11.15 6.94
N THR A 29 2.53 -11.65 6.94
CA THR A 29 2.21 -12.94 7.52
C THR A 29 2.94 -14.09 6.81
N GLN A 30 3.04 -14.06 5.48
CA GLN A 30 3.78 -15.08 4.74
C GLN A 30 5.27 -15.06 5.06
N PHE A 31 5.89 -13.89 5.14
CA PHE A 31 7.30 -13.78 5.53
C PHE A 31 7.54 -14.22 6.99
N ASN A 32 6.63 -13.89 7.90
CA ASN A 32 6.71 -14.31 9.30
C ASN A 32 6.62 -15.84 9.42
N LEU A 33 5.65 -16.46 8.76
CA LEU A 33 5.46 -17.91 8.82
C LEU A 33 6.58 -18.67 8.08
N ALA A 34 7.10 -18.12 6.99
CA ALA A 34 8.28 -18.66 6.31
C ALA A 34 9.52 -18.62 7.22
N ALA A 35 9.75 -17.53 7.95
CA ALA A 35 10.86 -17.42 8.90
C ALA A 35 10.74 -18.44 10.04
N LEU A 36 9.52 -18.66 10.56
CA LEU A 36 9.27 -19.69 11.58
C LEU A 36 9.53 -21.11 11.06
N ARG A 37 9.20 -21.38 9.80
CA ARG A 37 9.47 -22.69 9.19
C ARG A 37 10.97 -22.93 8.99
N LEU A 38 11.75 -21.89 8.70
CA LEU A 38 13.21 -21.98 8.54
C LEU A 38 13.94 -22.34 9.84
N ILE A 39 13.40 -21.98 11.00
CA ILE A 39 13.98 -22.34 12.31
C ILE A 39 13.49 -23.71 12.83
N GLY A 40 12.86 -24.52 11.97
CA GLY A 40 12.46 -25.90 12.28
C GLY A 40 11.07 -26.05 12.89
N THR A 41 10.26 -24.99 12.91
CA THR A 41 8.88 -25.07 13.39
C THR A 41 8.01 -25.75 12.35
N ASP A 42 7.39 -26.88 12.69
CA ASP A 42 6.39 -27.50 11.83
C ASP A 42 5.07 -26.74 11.94
N ILE A 43 4.62 -26.16 10.84
CA ILE A 43 3.41 -25.34 10.79
C ILE A 43 2.39 -26.06 9.92
N PRO A 44 1.37 -26.70 10.53
CA PRO A 44 0.32 -27.34 9.77
C PRO A 44 -0.49 -26.29 8.99
N VAL A 45 -1.02 -26.69 7.84
CA VAL A 45 -1.77 -25.79 6.93
C VAL A 45 -2.95 -25.11 7.64
N GLY A 46 -3.61 -25.80 8.57
CA GLY A 46 -4.69 -25.23 9.39
C GLY A 46 -4.23 -24.06 10.26
N LEU A 47 -3.08 -24.19 10.92
CA LEU A 47 -2.48 -23.11 11.72
C LEU A 47 -2.03 -21.95 10.82
N TRP A 48 -1.56 -22.27 9.62
CA TRP A 48 -1.14 -21.28 8.63
C TRP A 48 -2.28 -20.34 8.22
N LEU A 49 -3.45 -20.93 7.92
CA LEU A 49 -4.67 -20.17 7.59
C LEU A 49 -5.21 -19.41 8.79
N SER A 50 -5.25 -20.01 9.99
CA SER A 50 -5.75 -19.33 11.18
C SER A 50 -4.89 -18.14 11.57
N THR A 51 -3.56 -18.26 11.46
CA THR A 51 -2.65 -17.14 11.73
C THR A 51 -2.81 -16.02 10.70
N THR A 52 -2.97 -16.37 9.43
CA THR A 52 -3.26 -15.36 8.38
C THR A 52 -4.56 -14.60 8.67
N LEU A 53 -5.61 -15.29 9.12
CA LEU A 53 -6.87 -14.66 9.47
C LEU A 53 -6.77 -13.83 10.76
N ALA A 54 -5.98 -14.28 11.74
CA ALA A 54 -5.72 -13.55 12.96
C ALA A 54 -4.96 -12.24 12.68
N ASP A 55 -3.92 -12.28 11.85
CA ASP A 55 -3.15 -11.11 11.43
C ASP A 55 -4.02 -10.11 10.65
N LEU A 56 -4.92 -10.60 9.79
CA LEU A 56 -5.88 -9.75 9.08
C LEU A 56 -6.81 -8.96 10.02
N ARG A 57 -7.07 -9.47 11.23
CA ARG A 57 -7.91 -8.78 12.22
C ARG A 57 -7.10 -7.94 13.19
N GLY A 58 -5.94 -8.43 13.61
CA GLY A 58 -5.10 -7.77 14.61
C GLY A 58 -4.12 -6.75 14.02
N PHE A 59 -3.37 -7.13 12.98
CA PHE A 59 -2.31 -6.31 12.40
C PHE A 59 -2.84 -5.31 11.38
N THR A 60 -3.81 -5.71 10.54
CA THR A 60 -4.33 -4.84 9.47
C THR A 60 -4.82 -3.47 9.96
N PRO A 61 -5.54 -3.32 11.08
CA PRO A 61 -5.99 -1.99 11.53
C PRO A 61 -4.83 -1.02 11.84
N ILE A 62 -3.78 -1.51 12.52
CA ILE A 62 -2.61 -0.71 12.87
C ILE A 62 -1.83 -0.35 11.61
N PHE A 63 -1.60 -1.35 10.75
CA PHE A 63 -0.94 -1.14 9.48
C PHE A 63 -1.74 -0.19 8.56
N ALA A 64 -3.06 -0.26 8.58
CA ALA A 64 -3.93 0.61 7.80
C ALA A 64 -3.83 2.07 8.23
N MET A 65 -3.69 2.36 9.52
CA MET A 65 -3.43 3.73 9.98
C MET A 65 -2.12 4.26 9.42
N MET A 66 -1.05 3.45 9.46
CA MET A 66 0.24 3.84 8.89
C MET A 66 0.13 4.06 7.38
N VAL A 67 -0.44 3.12 6.64
CA VAL A 67 -0.68 3.23 5.19
C VAL A 67 -1.53 4.45 4.87
N ALA A 68 -2.57 4.75 5.66
CA ALA A 68 -3.41 5.92 5.47
C ALA A 68 -2.58 7.20 5.54
N VAL A 69 -1.81 7.39 6.63
CA VAL A 69 -0.94 8.56 6.79
C VAL A 69 0.08 8.64 5.66
N THR A 70 0.72 7.53 5.32
CA THR A 70 1.66 7.46 4.19
C THR A 70 1.03 7.92 2.88
N LEU A 71 -0.12 7.37 2.51
CA LEU A 71 -0.79 7.70 1.25
C LEU A 71 -1.37 9.13 1.27
N LEU A 72 -1.79 9.63 2.43
CA LEU A 72 -2.27 11.00 2.59
C LEU A 72 -1.18 12.00 2.17
N LEU A 73 0.08 11.71 2.49
CA LEU A 73 1.23 12.55 2.13
C LEU A 73 1.77 12.24 0.73
N ALA A 74 1.82 10.96 0.34
CA ALA A 74 2.41 10.54 -0.93
C ALA A 74 1.54 10.86 -2.16
N LEU A 75 0.22 10.74 -2.05
CA LEU A 75 -0.70 10.92 -3.19
C LEU A 75 -0.74 12.37 -3.72
N PRO A 76 -0.74 13.44 -2.89
CA PRO A 76 -0.60 14.81 -3.37
C PRO A 76 0.68 15.05 -4.17
N VAL A 77 1.80 14.51 -3.69
CA VAL A 77 3.11 14.61 -4.37
C VAL A 77 3.05 13.92 -5.73
N ALA A 78 2.50 12.69 -5.79
CA ALA A 78 2.30 11.96 -7.02
C ALA A 78 1.34 12.67 -7.99
N ALA A 79 0.28 13.30 -7.47
CA ALA A 79 -0.67 14.05 -8.26
C ALA A 79 -0.04 15.32 -8.88
N GLY A 80 0.84 16.00 -8.14
CA GLY A 80 1.62 17.15 -8.63
C GLY A 80 2.56 16.73 -9.77
N LEU A 81 3.41 15.74 -9.52
CA LEU A 81 4.36 15.21 -10.52
C LEU A 81 3.64 14.63 -11.75
N GLY A 82 2.51 13.95 -11.54
CA GLY A 82 1.71 13.34 -12.61
C GLY A 82 1.02 14.34 -13.54
N ARG A 83 0.97 15.64 -13.19
CA ARG A 83 0.53 16.71 -14.11
C ARG A 83 1.62 17.06 -15.13
N ILE A 84 2.88 16.97 -14.70
CA ILE A 84 4.07 17.27 -15.52
C ILE A 84 4.37 16.06 -16.42
N PHE A 85 4.46 14.86 -15.83
CA PHE A 85 4.84 13.63 -16.54
C PHE A 85 3.61 12.74 -16.83
N LYS A 86 2.77 13.17 -17.77
CA LYS A 86 1.49 12.52 -18.11
C LYS A 86 1.58 11.02 -18.47
N PRO A 87 2.54 10.52 -19.28
CA PRO A 87 2.58 9.09 -19.61
C PRO A 87 3.04 8.22 -18.43
N TRP A 88 3.87 8.76 -17.53
CA TRP A 88 4.44 8.05 -16.39
C TRP A 88 3.59 8.13 -15.11
N ARG A 89 2.42 8.76 -15.16
CA ARG A 89 1.56 8.98 -13.99
C ARG A 89 1.30 7.70 -13.20
N GLY A 90 1.02 6.56 -13.87
CA GLY A 90 0.79 5.30 -13.16
C GLY A 90 2.01 4.84 -12.35
N VAL A 91 3.20 4.95 -12.94
CA VAL A 91 4.48 4.59 -12.29
C VAL A 91 4.78 5.55 -11.14
N LEU A 92 4.51 6.85 -11.30
CA LEU A 92 4.71 7.85 -10.25
C LEU A 92 3.84 7.57 -9.02
N PHE A 93 2.57 7.20 -9.21
CA PHE A 93 1.70 6.83 -8.09
C PHE A 93 2.19 5.56 -7.39
N PHE A 94 2.59 4.54 -8.16
CA PHE A 94 3.18 3.33 -7.60
C PHE A 94 4.43 3.63 -6.76
N LEU A 95 5.39 4.36 -7.33
CA LEU A 95 6.64 4.71 -6.67
C LEU A 95 6.41 5.61 -5.45
N ALA A 96 5.48 6.55 -5.51
CA ALA A 96 5.16 7.40 -4.37
C ALA A 96 4.64 6.59 -3.18
N GLY A 97 3.77 5.60 -3.42
CA GLY A 97 3.29 4.69 -2.37
C GLY A 97 4.42 3.80 -1.83
N ALA A 98 5.20 3.20 -2.74
CA ALA A 98 6.31 2.32 -2.40
C ALA A 98 7.41 3.01 -1.59
N VAL A 99 7.87 4.19 -2.04
CA VAL A 99 8.88 4.98 -1.33
C VAL A 99 8.30 5.57 -0.06
N GLY A 100 7.05 6.04 -0.10
CA GLY A 100 6.38 6.60 1.07
C GLY A 100 6.29 5.61 2.23
N ILE A 101 5.95 4.34 1.97
CA ILE A 101 5.87 3.34 3.04
C ILE A 101 7.26 2.96 3.57
N LYS A 102 8.28 2.92 2.71
CA LYS A 102 9.66 2.72 3.14
C LYS A 102 10.08 3.82 4.14
N VAL A 103 9.81 5.08 3.82
CA VAL A 103 10.11 6.20 4.72
C VAL A 103 9.34 6.07 6.03
N ALA A 104 8.07 5.64 5.99
CA ALA A 104 7.29 5.39 7.20
C ALA A 104 7.90 4.28 8.07
N PHE A 105 8.39 3.20 7.46
CA PHE A 105 9.12 2.15 8.18
C PHE A 105 10.42 2.68 8.79
N ASP A 106 11.24 3.42 8.02
CA ASP A 106 12.49 4.00 8.52
C ASP A 106 12.24 4.93 9.72
N ILE A 107 11.16 5.73 9.67
CA ILE A 107 10.75 6.61 10.79
C ILE A 107 10.27 5.78 11.98
N ALA A 108 9.44 4.77 11.76
CA ALA A 108 8.93 3.92 12.83
C ALA A 108 10.08 3.19 13.54
N ASP A 109 11.05 2.65 12.80
CA ASP A 109 12.23 1.98 13.34
C ASP A 109 13.17 2.95 14.09
N TYR A 110 13.26 4.21 13.66
CA TYR A 110 14.00 5.24 14.38
C TYR A 110 13.32 5.66 15.70
N LEU A 111 12.00 5.80 15.68
CA LEU A 111 11.23 6.33 16.82
C LEU A 111 10.90 5.28 17.88
N LEU A 112 10.75 4.02 17.46
CA LEU A 112 10.48 2.87 18.31
C LEU A 112 11.71 1.95 18.23
N PRO A 113 12.75 2.15 19.07
CA PRO A 113 13.98 1.37 19.06
C PRO A 113 13.81 -0.09 19.54
N MET A 114 12.65 -0.70 19.28
CA MET A 114 12.48 -2.15 19.31
C MET A 114 13.11 -2.76 18.05
N PRO A 115 13.52 -4.03 18.07
CA PRO A 115 14.15 -4.66 16.91
C PRO A 115 13.15 -4.81 15.74
N THR A 116 13.10 -3.82 14.83
CA THR A 116 12.23 -3.65 13.63
C THR A 116 10.73 -3.81 13.92
N PHE A 117 9.94 -2.76 13.70
CA PHE A 117 8.49 -2.76 13.97
C PHE A 117 7.75 -3.83 13.17
N ILE A 118 8.28 -4.20 11.98
CA ILE A 118 7.77 -5.25 11.12
C ILE A 118 8.89 -6.25 10.82
N ALA A 119 8.74 -7.49 11.28
CA ALA A 119 9.78 -8.51 11.05
C ALA A 119 10.06 -8.77 9.55
N ALA A 120 9.05 -8.60 8.69
CA ALA A 120 9.22 -8.73 7.24
C ALA A 120 10.16 -7.67 6.62
N THR A 121 10.33 -6.50 7.23
CA THR A 121 11.22 -5.45 6.69
C THR A 121 12.69 -5.65 7.04
N ARG A 122 13.02 -6.67 7.85
CA ARG A 122 14.40 -7.04 8.19
C ARG A 122 15.22 -7.47 6.97
N GLY A 123 14.57 -8.14 6.02
CA GLY A 123 15.18 -8.60 4.79
C GLY A 123 14.76 -7.72 3.61
N LEU A 124 15.69 -7.51 2.67
CA LEU A 124 15.43 -6.72 1.46
C LEU A 124 14.22 -7.26 0.67
N ALA A 125 14.06 -8.58 0.60
CA ALA A 125 12.93 -9.21 -0.08
C ALA A 125 11.56 -8.85 0.54
N GLY A 126 11.45 -8.91 1.87
CA GLY A 126 10.20 -8.57 2.55
C GLY A 126 9.91 -7.07 2.54
N LEU A 127 10.95 -6.22 2.66
CA LEU A 127 10.82 -4.78 2.45
C LEU A 127 10.28 -4.46 1.05
N LEU A 128 10.89 -5.01 -0.01
CA LEU A 128 10.42 -4.80 -1.38
C LEU A 128 8.99 -5.30 -1.58
N ALA A 129 8.64 -6.47 -1.02
CA ALA A 129 7.28 -7.00 -1.12
C ALA A 129 6.25 -6.07 -0.45
N MET A 130 6.58 -5.49 0.70
CA MET A 130 5.74 -4.50 1.39
C MET A 130 5.62 -3.19 0.60
N MET A 131 6.73 -2.71 0.02
CA MET A 131 6.73 -1.55 -0.88
C MET A 131 5.85 -1.78 -2.10
N VAL A 132 5.90 -2.98 -2.69
CA VAL A 132 5.03 -3.37 -3.82
C VAL A 132 3.57 -3.40 -3.40
N ALA A 133 3.24 -3.98 -2.24
CA ALA A 133 1.87 -4.04 -1.74
C ALA A 133 1.24 -2.64 -1.59
N VAL A 134 1.95 -1.70 -0.96
CA VAL A 134 1.45 -0.32 -0.81
C VAL A 134 1.49 0.44 -2.14
N GLY A 135 2.51 0.19 -2.98
CA GLY A 135 2.60 0.72 -4.32
C GLY A 135 1.39 0.34 -5.19
N ILE A 136 0.91 -0.91 -5.10
CA ILE A 136 -0.29 -1.38 -5.81
C ILE A 136 -1.53 -0.58 -5.36
N GLY A 137 -1.74 -0.40 -4.06
CA GLY A 137 -2.85 0.41 -3.55
C GLY A 137 -2.78 1.87 -4.01
N SER A 138 -1.60 2.48 -3.96
CA SER A 138 -1.38 3.85 -4.46
C SER A 138 -1.63 3.97 -5.96
N ALA A 139 -1.15 2.99 -6.75
CA ALA A 139 -1.37 2.95 -8.20
C ALA A 139 -2.86 2.79 -8.54
N LEU A 140 -3.61 2.01 -7.75
CA LEU A 140 -5.05 1.85 -7.88
C LEU A 140 -5.77 3.20 -7.71
N PHE A 141 -5.41 3.98 -6.68
CA PHE A 141 -5.93 5.35 -6.51
C PHE A 141 -5.65 6.22 -7.74
N GLY A 142 -4.41 6.18 -8.25
CA GLY A 142 -3.99 6.94 -9.43
C GLY A 142 -4.76 6.58 -10.71
N ARG A 143 -5.15 5.30 -10.86
CA ARG A 143 -6.00 4.81 -11.95
C ARG A 143 -7.45 5.26 -11.79
N LEU A 144 -8.02 5.15 -10.60
CA LEU A 144 -9.42 5.50 -10.32
C LEU A 144 -9.69 7.01 -10.40
N THR A 145 -8.68 7.83 -10.06
CA THR A 145 -8.76 9.31 -10.15
C THR A 145 -8.31 9.87 -11.49
N ARG A 146 -7.98 9.01 -12.47
CA ARG A 146 -7.60 9.48 -13.80
C ARG A 146 -8.82 10.17 -14.44
N PRO A 147 -8.73 11.45 -14.85
CA PRO A 147 -9.84 12.09 -15.54
C PRO A 147 -10.11 11.29 -16.82
N THR A 148 -11.34 10.79 -16.96
CA THR A 148 -11.80 10.15 -18.19
C THR A 148 -11.59 11.16 -19.29
N ASN A 149 -10.57 10.91 -20.11
CA ASN A 149 -10.31 11.69 -21.29
C ASN A 149 -11.53 11.48 -22.18
N LYS A 150 -12.42 12.48 -22.30
CA LYS A 150 -13.44 12.52 -23.35
C LYS A 150 -12.72 12.68 -24.70
N ARG A 151 -11.93 11.69 -25.11
CA ARG A 151 -11.42 11.54 -26.47
C ARG A 151 -12.46 10.73 -27.22
N GLY A 152 -13.21 11.36 -28.12
CA GLY A 152 -14.01 10.58 -29.07
C GLY A 152 -15.14 11.25 -29.85
N LEU A 153 -15.50 12.53 -29.67
CA LEU A 153 -16.65 13.11 -30.40
C LEU A 153 -16.42 14.54 -30.91
N ARG A 154 -15.24 14.84 -31.48
CA ARG A 154 -15.00 16.11 -32.21
C ARG A 154 -14.51 15.88 -33.64
N VAL A 155 -14.98 14.82 -34.31
CA VAL A 155 -14.66 14.56 -35.73
C VAL A 155 -15.91 14.43 -36.60
N LEU A 156 -17.11 14.76 -36.10
CA LEU A 156 -18.32 14.86 -36.92
C LEU A 156 -19.15 16.04 -36.39
N GLY A 157 -19.18 17.13 -37.15
CA GLY A 157 -19.89 18.37 -36.85
C GLY A 157 -19.20 19.56 -37.49
#